data_AF-A0A3S1FAN3-F1
#
_entry.id   AF-A0A3S1FAN3-F1
#
_cell.length_a   1.000
_cell.length_b   1.000
_cell.length_c   1.000
_cell.angle_alpha   90.00
_cell.angle_beta   90.00
_cell.angle_gamma   90.00
#
_symmetry.space_group_name_H-M   'P 1'
#
loop_
_entity.id
_entity.type
_entity.pdbx_description
1 polymer ?
#
loop_
_entity_poly.entity_id
_entity_poly.type
_entity_poly.pdbx_seq_one_letter_code
_entity_poly.pdbx_strand_id
1 'polypeptide(L)' 'MSAPYAKLPAWADYGLIPLINLFVAFVVAGFVVLLVGENPLRAAVILVEGAFGKGTGIAFTLFYATTFIFT' A
#
# COMPACT_ATOMS: atom_id res chain seq x y z
N MET A 1 16.44 1.80 -35.13
CA MET A 1 15.25 2.64 -34.86
C MET A 1 14.64 2.13 -33.58
N SER A 2 14.95 2.75 -32.44
CA SER A 2 14.31 2.44 -31.16
C SER A 2 12.81 2.69 -31.33
N ALA A 3 11.96 1.70 -31.08
CA ALA A 3 10.51 1.91 -31.12
C ALA A 3 10.20 3.12 -30.22
N PRO A 4 9.42 4.11 -30.71
CA PRO A 4 9.02 5.24 -29.86
C PRO A 4 8.36 4.64 -28.63
N TYR A 5 8.72 5.14 -27.44
CA TYR A 5 8.08 4.73 -26.18
C TYR A 5 6.57 4.90 -26.35
N ALA A 6 5.87 3.81 -26.67
CA ALA A 6 4.43 3.84 -26.85
C ALA A 6 3.88 4.19 -25.48
N LYS A 7 3.38 5.43 -25.35
CA LYS A 7 2.81 5.92 -24.11
C LYS A 7 1.81 4.88 -23.65
N LEU A 8 2.01 4.36 -22.43
CA LEU A 8 1.16 3.31 -21.90
C LEU A 8 -0.29 3.81 -21.89
N PRO A 9 -1.26 2.91 -22.09
CA PRO A 9 -2.66 3.29 -21.94
C PRO A 9 -2.88 3.93 -20.58
N ALA A 10 -3.66 5.01 -20.51
CA ALA A 10 -3.87 5.76 -19.27
C ALA A 10 -4.40 4.88 -18.11
N TRP A 11 -5.17 3.84 -18.41
CA TRP A 11 -5.63 2.88 -17.40
C TRP A 11 -4.48 2.06 -16.77
N ALA A 12 -3.42 1.78 -17.53
CA ALA A 12 -2.26 1.06 -17.04
C ALA A 12 -1.40 1.97 -16.16
N ASP A 13 -1.20 3.22 -16.59
CA ASP A 13 -0.42 4.21 -15.84
C ASP A 13 -1.09 4.59 -14.51
N TYR A 14 -2.40 4.86 -14.50
CA TYR A 14 -3.11 5.32 -13.30
C TYR A 14 -3.65 4.21 -12.41
N GLY A 15 -3.88 3.01 -12.95
CA GLY A 15 -4.50 1.90 -12.21
C GLY A 15 -3.56 0.72 -12.03
N LEU A 16 -3.10 0.14 -13.14
CA LEU A 16 -2.38 -1.13 -13.12
C LEU A 16 -1.03 -1.02 -12.39
N ILE A 17 -0.22 0.00 -12.72
CA ILE A 17 1.09 0.19 -12.11
C ILE A 17 0.99 0.39 -10.59
N PRO A 18 0.16 1.31 -10.06
CA PRO A 18 -0.02 1.45 -8.61
C PRO A 18 -0.48 0.16 -7.92
N LEU A 19 -1.41 -0.58 -8.51
CA LEU A 19 -1.91 -1.84 -7.94
C LEU A 19 -0.83 -2.92 -7.88
N ILE A 20 -0.02 -3.05 -8.92
CA ILE A 20 1.10 -4.00 -8.93
C ILE A 20 2.13 -3.60 -7.87
N ASN A 21 2.48 -2.31 -7.78
CA ASN A 21 3.41 -1.84 -6.75
C ASN A 21 2.91 -2.12 -5.34
N LEU A 22 1.63 -1.87 -5.08
CA LEU A 22 1.00 -2.17 -3.80
C LEU A 22 1.02 -3.67 -3.50
N PHE A 23 0.69 -4.50 -4.49
CA PHE A 23 0.71 -5.95 -4.33
C PHE A 23 2.12 -6.47 -4.00
N VAL A 24 3.13 -6.02 -4.75
CA VAL A 24 4.53 -6.38 -4.48
C VAL A 24 4.96 -5.91 -3.10
N ALA A 25 4.57 -4.70 -2.68
CA ALA A 25 4.85 -4.20 -1.34
C ALA A 25 4.25 -5.10 -0.25
N PHE A 26 3.00 -5.57 -0.41
CA PHE A 26 2.38 -6.51 0.51
C PHE A 26 3.11 -7.86 0.54
N VAL A 27 3.54 -8.38 -0.61
CA VAL A 27 4.30 -9.64 -0.68
C VAL A 27 5.63 -9.51 0.06
N VAL A 28 6.38 -8.44 -0.21
CA VAL A 28 7.70 -8.22 0.42
C VAL A 28 7.55 -7.98 1.92
N ALA A 29 6.62 -7.11 2.33
CA ALA A 29 6.36 -6.86 3.75
C ALA A 29 5.88 -8.12 4.49
N GLY A 30 4.99 -8.89 3.87
CA GLY A 30 4.53 -10.17 4.40
C GLY A 30 5.67 -11.18 4.56
N PHE A 31 6.58 -11.25 3.60
CA PHE A 31 7.77 -12.09 3.69
C PHE A 31 8.67 -11.68 4.86
N VAL A 32 8.88 -10.37 5.07
CA VAL A 32 9.63 -9.86 6.23
C VAL A 32 8.98 -10.29 7.54
N VAL A 33 7.65 -10.18 7.66
CA VAL A 33 6.92 -10.62 8.87
C VAL A 33 7.05 -12.12 9.09
N LEU A 34 6.99 -12.92 8.02
CA LEU A 34 7.22 -14.36 8.09
C LEU A 34 8.64 -14.72 8.57
N LEU A 35 9.67 -13.97 8.14
CA LEU A 35 11.05 -14.18 8.59
C LEU A 35 11.22 -13.91 10.09
N VAL A 36 10.41 -13.01 10.66
CA VAL A 36 10.36 -12.75 12.11
C VAL A 36 9.63 -13.88 12.87
N GLY A 37 8.94 -14.79 12.16
CA GLY A 37 8.17 -15.89 12.73
C GLY A 37 6.72 -15.54 13.07
N GLU A 38 6.24 -14.38 12.62
CA GLU A 38 4.89 -13.89 12.88
C GLU A 38 3.93 -14.15 11.71
N ASN A 39 2.63 -14.15 11.99
CA ASN A 39 1.61 -14.30 10.95
C ASN A 39 1.34 -12.96 10.24
N PRO A 40 1.64 -12.82 8.93
CA PRO A 40 1.50 -11.56 8.20
C PRO A 40 0.04 -11.10 8.07
N LEU A 41 -0.90 -12.03 7.96
CA LEU A 41 -2.33 -11.70 7.88
C LEU A 41 -2.83 -11.17 9.22
N ARG A 42 -2.39 -11.76 10.33
CA ARG A 42 -2.73 -11.26 11.67
C ARG A 42 -2.12 -9.88 11.93
N ALA A 43 -0.87 -9.67 11.52
CA ALA A 43 -0.24 -8.35 11.58
C ALA A 43 -1.05 -7.30 10.78
N ALA A 44 -1.50 -7.64 9.58
CA ALA A 44 -2.35 -6.76 8.78
C ALA A 44 -3.68 -6.43 9.49
N VAL A 45 -4.34 -7.43 10.09
CA VAL A 45 -5.57 -7.20 10.88
C VAL A 45 -5.31 -6.25 12.04
N ILE A 46 -4.22 -6.44 12.78
CA ILE A 46 -3.85 -5.55 13.90
C ILE A 46 -3.63 -4.11 13.42
N LEU A 47 -3.00 -3.92 12.26
CA LEU A 47 -2.83 -2.58 11.67
C LEU A 47 -4.18 -1.93 11.32
N VAL A 48 -5.09 -2.70 10.72
CA VAL A 48 -6.44 -2.21 10.36
C VAL A 48 -7.25 -1.87 11.62
N GLU A 49 -7.23 -2.74 12.63
CA GLU A 49 -7.87 -2.49 13.91
C GLU A 49 -7.26 -1.28 14.63
N GLY A 50 -5.95 -1.08 14.55
CA GLY A 50 -5.27 0.10 15.08
C GLY A 50 -5.70 1.39 14.40
N ALA A 51 -5.85 1.35 13.07
CA ALA A 51 -6.24 2.49 12.25
C ALA A 51 -7.73 2.87 12.42
N PHE A 52 -8.63 1.90 12.54
CA PHE A 52 -10.09 2.13 12.52
C PHE A 52 -10.83 1.77 13.82
N GLY A 53 -10.19 1.07 14.76
CA GLY A 53 -10.87 0.51 15.94
C GLY A 53 -11.20 1.54 17.03
N LYS A 54 -10.61 2.74 17.01
CA LYS A 54 -10.91 3.84 17.94
C LYS A 54 -11.00 5.16 17.20
N GLY A 55 -11.78 6.11 17.72
CA GLY A 55 -11.90 7.45 17.14
C GLY A 55 -10.57 8.20 16.99
N THR A 56 -9.63 7.96 17.91
CA THR A 56 -8.26 8.50 17.81
C THR A 56 -7.47 7.88 16.66
N GLY A 57 -7.62 6.57 16.39
CA GLY A 57 -6.96 5.91 15.26
C GLY A 57 -7.41 6.47 13.92
N ILE A 58 -8.72 6.74 13.79
CA ILE A 58 -9.28 7.36 12.57
C ILE A 58 -8.74 8.78 12.41
N ALA A 59 -8.71 9.57 13.49
CA ALA A 59 -8.16 10.93 13.46
C ALA A 59 -6.70 10.95 13.02
N PHE A 60 -5.85 10.08 13.59
CA PHE A 60 -4.44 9.96 13.17
C PHE A 60 -4.30 9.50 11.71
N THR A 61 -5.11 8.52 11.29
CA THR A 61 -5.09 8.01 9.92
C THR A 61 -5.42 9.12 8.92
N LEU A 62 -6.49 9.90 9.16
CA LEU A 62 -6.87 11.01 8.28
C LEU A 62 -5.85 12.16 8.31
N PHE A 63 -5.28 12.45 9.48
CA PHE A 63 -4.24 13.47 9.64
C PHE A 63 -3.02 13.14 8.76
N TYR A 64 -2.48 11.92 8.87
CA TYR A 64 -1.32 11.50 8.07
C TYR A 64 -1.66 11.27 6.60
N ALA A 65 -2.87 10.79 6.28
CA ALA A 65 -3.30 10.62 4.90
C ALA A 65 -3.29 11.95 4.13
N THR A 66 -3.67 13.05 4.78
CA THR A 66 -3.60 14.39 4.18
C THR A 66 -2.18 14.73 3.74
N THR A 67 -1.20 14.53 4.62
CA THR A 67 0.21 14.75 4.26
C THR A 67 0.62 13.85 3.09
N PHE A 68 0.41 12.53 3.17
CA PHE A 68 0.84 11.62 2.11
C PHE A 68 0.20 11.85 0.74
N ILE A 69 -1.02 12.41 0.69
CA ILE A 69 -1.72 12.68 -0.57
C ILE A 69 -1.32 14.05 -1.14
N PHE A 70 -1.12 15.06 -0.29
CA PHE A 70 -1.01 16.46 -0.73
C PHE A 70 0.40 17.06 -0.64
N THR A 71 1.38 16.35 -0.08
CA THR A 71 2.80 16.73 -0.11
C THR A 71 3.63 15.68 -0.84
#